data_AF-A0A818PG20-F1
#
_entry.id   AF-A0A818PG20-F1
#
_cell.length_a   1.000
_cell.length_b   1.000
_cell.length_c   1.000
_cell.angle_alpha   90.00
_cell.angle_beta   90.00
_cell.angle_gamma   90.00
#
_symmetry.space_group_name_H-M   'P 1'
#
loop_
_entity.id
_entity.type
_entity.pdbx_description
1 polymer ?
#
loop_
_entity_poly.entity_id
_entity_poly.type
_entity_poly.pdbx_seq_one_letter_code
_entity_poly.pdbx_strand_id
1 'polypeptide(L)'
;TSIPQLFNIPLDRYKHIDFSNRVNNNQNPFVTASRFLDNLKRLSTDITLKAKPDGSQMHPARSCRDIADYYPEKLNDFLGPYFIDPNEGSKTDALLVYCKLTERLTCVNATNGIIQSNQFLTNRIHYGKNIRLMEDFLNESEVL
;
A
#
# COMPACT_ATOMS: atom_id res chain seq x y z
N THR A 1 -18.04 -23.05 18.61
CA THR A 1 -18.04 -21.92 17.65
C THR A 1 -16.99 -22.20 16.59
N SER A 2 -17.47 -22.51 15.40
CA SER A 2 -16.76 -23.12 14.28
C SER A 2 -15.82 -22.13 13.58
N ILE A 3 -14.56 -22.53 13.42
CA ILE A 3 -13.55 -21.85 12.60
C ILE A 3 -14.05 -21.90 11.14
N PRO A 4 -14.17 -20.77 10.42
CA PRO A 4 -14.57 -20.80 9.02
C PRO A 4 -13.48 -21.48 8.19
N GLN A 5 -13.90 -22.44 7.36
CA GLN A 5 -13.01 -23.16 6.45
C GLN A 5 -12.44 -22.19 5.41
N LEU A 6 -11.24 -21.68 5.67
CA LEU A 6 -10.49 -20.87 4.72
C LEU A 6 -9.85 -21.80 3.67
N PHE A 7 -10.39 -21.69 2.45
CA PHE A 7 -9.73 -21.94 1.17
C PHE A 7 -9.26 -23.38 0.85
N ASN A 8 -10.17 -24.21 0.31
CA ASN A 8 -9.81 -25.30 -0.60
C ASN A 8 -9.36 -24.71 -1.94
N ILE A 9 -8.11 -24.25 -2.04
CA ILE A 9 -7.51 -23.92 -3.33
C ILE A 9 -6.94 -25.22 -3.93
N PRO A 10 -7.31 -25.62 -5.16
CA PRO A 10 -6.73 -26.78 -5.81
C PRO A 10 -5.21 -26.65 -5.88
N LEU A 11 -4.50 -27.67 -5.36
CA LEU A 11 -3.02 -27.76 -5.39
C LEU A 11 -2.46 -27.66 -6.83
N ASP A 12 -3.30 -27.92 -7.82
CA ASP A 12 -3.02 -27.94 -9.25
C ASP A 12 -2.55 -26.58 -9.80
N ARG A 13 -2.81 -25.48 -9.09
CA ARG A 13 -2.32 -24.14 -9.45
C ARG A 13 -0.85 -23.88 -9.09
N TYR A 14 -0.21 -24.74 -8.30
CA TYR A 14 1.22 -24.64 -7.94
C TYR A 14 2.16 -25.39 -8.90
N LYS A 15 1.71 -25.73 -10.12
CA LYS A 15 2.51 -26.45 -11.14
C LYS A 15 3.78 -25.73 -11.61
N HIS A 16 4.00 -24.48 -11.20
CA HIS A 16 5.22 -23.72 -11.52
C HIS A 16 6.35 -23.86 -10.49
N ILE A 17 6.13 -24.57 -9.38
CA ILE A 17 7.20 -24.84 -8.40
C ILE A 17 7.78 -26.21 -8.68
N ASP A 18 8.72 -26.27 -9.63
CA ASP A 18 9.55 -27.46 -9.84
C ASP A 18 10.53 -27.60 -8.66
N PHE A 19 10.21 -28.52 -7.74
CA PHE A 19 11.11 -28.94 -6.66
C PHE A 19 12.15 -29.99 -7.13
N SER A 20 12.47 -30.03 -8.43
CA SER A 20 13.64 -30.78 -8.91
C SER A 20 14.92 -30.17 -8.34
N ASN A 21 15.27 -30.69 -7.17
CA ASN A 21 16.53 -30.46 -6.48
C ASN A 21 17.71 -30.74 -7.43
N ARG A 22 18.28 -29.71 -8.06
CA ARG A 22 19.66 -29.77 -8.54
C ARG A 22 20.59 -29.62 -7.35
N VAL A 23 20.68 -30.67 -6.52
CA VAL A 23 21.78 -30.77 -5.55
C VAL A 23 23.05 -31.00 -6.36
N ASN A 24 23.84 -29.95 -6.55
CA ASN A 24 25.24 -30.11 -6.95
C ASN A 24 25.98 -30.77 -5.79
N ASN A 25 26.46 -32.00 -5.99
CA ASN A 25 27.19 -32.82 -5.00
C ASN A 25 28.51 -32.21 -4.46
N ASN A 26 28.82 -30.96 -4.83
CA ASN A 26 29.97 -30.19 -4.33
C ASN A 26 29.58 -29.13 -3.29
N GLN A 27 28.31 -29.01 -2.89
CA GLN A 27 27.88 -28.07 -1.85
C GLN A 27 27.88 -28.72 -0.47
N ASN A 28 28.51 -28.05 0.51
CA ASN A 28 28.51 -28.47 1.91
C ASN A 28 27.04 -28.66 2.37
N PRO A 29 26.64 -29.88 2.79
CA PRO A 29 25.27 -30.19 3.21
C PRO A 29 24.71 -29.24 4.29
N PHE A 30 25.59 -28.72 5.16
CA PHE A 30 25.23 -27.72 6.17
C PHE A 30 24.79 -26.39 5.55
N VAL A 31 25.48 -25.92 4.51
CA VAL A 31 25.15 -24.67 3.80
C VAL A 31 23.84 -24.84 3.02
N THR A 32 23.63 -25.99 2.39
CA THR A 32 22.39 -26.30 1.66
C THR A 32 21.18 -26.37 2.60
N ALA A 33 21.31 -27.04 3.74
CA ALA A 33 20.26 -27.10 4.75
C ALA A 33 19.94 -25.70 5.33
N SER A 34 20.96 -24.89 5.61
CA SER A 34 20.77 -23.51 6.08
C SER A 34 19.98 -22.66 5.08
N ARG A 35 20.35 -22.67 3.80
CA ARG A 35 19.64 -21.94 2.74
C ARG A 35 18.20 -22.38 2.59
N PHE A 36 17.94 -23.69 2.69
CA PHE A 36 16.59 -24.22 2.63
C PHE A 36 15.73 -23.72 3.80
N LEU A 37 16.28 -23.73 5.03
CA LEU A 37 15.61 -23.20 6.21
C LEU A 37 15.33 -21.69 6.09
N ASP A 38 16.26 -20.91 5.56
CA ASP A 38 16.06 -19.48 5.33
C ASP A 38 14.94 -19.21 4.31
N ASN A 39 14.86 -20.02 3.25
CA ASN A 39 13.77 -19.93 2.28
C ASN A 39 12.41 -20.25 2.91
N LEU A 40 12.34 -21.28 3.77
CA LEU A 40 11.10 -21.61 4.50
C LEU A 40 10.68 -20.49 5.45
N LYS A 41 11.64 -19.88 6.16
CA LYS A 41 11.37 -18.72 7.03
C LYS A 41 10.81 -17.55 6.24
N ARG A 42 11.46 -17.21 5.11
CA ARG A 42 11.00 -16.14 4.22
C ARG A 42 9.59 -16.39 3.70
N LEU A 43 9.32 -17.60 3.21
CA LEU A 43 7.99 -17.98 2.73
C LEU A 43 6.94 -17.89 3.83
N SER A 44 7.26 -18.35 5.05
CA SER A 44 6.37 -18.24 6.21
C SER A 44 6.04 -16.78 6.55
N THR A 45 7.06 -15.92 6.54
CA THR A 45 6.90 -14.48 6.77
C THR A 45 6.04 -13.84 5.69
N ASP A 46 6.31 -14.14 4.41
CA ASP A 46 5.56 -13.58 3.27
C ASP A 46 4.09 -14.00 3.32
N ILE A 47 3.79 -15.25 3.68
CA ILE A 47 2.39 -15.71 3.85
C ILE A 47 1.71 -14.93 4.98
N THR A 48 2.42 -14.71 6.08
CA THR A 48 1.88 -13.95 7.22
C THR A 48 1.60 -12.49 6.83
N LEU A 49 2.54 -11.85 6.13
CA LEU A 49 2.42 -10.47 5.66
C LEU A 49 1.39 -10.31 4.52
N LYS A 50 1.13 -11.35 3.74
CA LYS A 50 -0.01 -11.34 2.80
C LYS A 50 -1.36 -11.37 3.51
N ALA A 51 -1.46 -12.12 4.62
CA ALA A 51 -2.70 -12.21 5.39
C ALA A 51 -2.93 -10.97 6.27
N LYS A 52 -1.85 -10.42 6.83
CA LYS A 52 -1.85 -9.24 7.70
C LYS A 52 -0.78 -8.27 7.17
N PRO A 53 -1.11 -7.45 6.17
CA PRO A 53 -0.15 -6.51 5.59
C PRO A 53 0.25 -5.45 6.62
N ASP A 54 1.54 -5.15 6.66
CA ASP A 54 2.15 -4.27 7.65
C ASP A 54 2.19 -2.79 7.24
N GLY A 55 1.71 -2.49 6.02
CA GLY A 55 1.72 -1.16 5.43
C GLY A 55 3.07 -0.78 4.81
N SER A 56 3.99 -1.73 4.62
CA SER A 56 5.20 -1.50 3.84
C SER A 56 4.89 -1.44 2.34
N GLN A 57 5.78 -0.87 1.52
CA GLN A 57 5.62 -0.88 0.06
C GLN A 57 5.54 -2.32 -0.52
N MET A 58 6.19 -3.28 0.14
CA MET A 58 6.19 -4.68 -0.30
C MET A 58 4.88 -5.40 0.05
N HIS A 59 4.23 -4.99 1.14
CA HIS A 59 2.98 -5.54 1.67
C HIS A 59 2.06 -4.38 2.10
N PRO A 60 1.53 -3.60 1.12
CA PRO A 60 0.65 -2.49 1.43
C PRO A 60 -0.63 -3.02 2.09
N ALA A 61 -1.16 -2.27 3.03
CA ALA A 61 -2.42 -2.63 3.68
C ALA A 61 -3.61 -2.03 2.93
N ARG A 62 -4.81 -2.57 3.11
CA ARG A 62 -6.02 -2.03 2.47
C ARG A 62 -6.45 -0.69 3.07
N SER A 63 -6.18 -0.47 4.36
CA SER A 63 -6.44 0.78 5.06
C SER A 63 -5.55 0.94 6.30
N CYS A 64 -5.44 2.16 6.83
CA CYS A 64 -4.75 2.39 8.12
C CYS A 64 -5.45 1.67 9.29
N ARG A 65 -6.75 1.42 9.16
CA ARG A 65 -7.51 0.64 10.15
C ARG A 65 -7.03 -0.81 10.22
N ASP A 66 -6.77 -1.43 9.08
CA ASP A 66 -6.28 -2.81 9.03
C ASP A 66 -4.91 -2.92 9.73
N ILE A 67 -4.02 -1.95 9.51
CA ILE A 67 -2.72 -1.88 10.20
C ILE A 67 -2.92 -1.77 11.71
N ALA A 68 -3.81 -0.89 12.16
CA ALA A 68 -4.10 -0.70 13.59
C ALA A 68 -4.70 -1.95 14.25
N ASP A 69 -5.54 -2.69 13.52
CA ASP A 69 -6.20 -3.89 14.04
C ASP A 69 -5.24 -5.11 14.04
N TYR A 70 -4.29 -5.21 13.09
CA TYR A 70 -3.30 -6.30 13.03
C TYR A 70 -2.05 -6.07 13.88
N TYR A 71 -1.65 -4.81 14.08
CA TYR A 71 -0.42 -4.41 14.75
C TYR A 71 -0.72 -3.40 15.87
N PRO A 72 -1.40 -3.80 16.95
CA PRO A 72 -1.76 -2.90 18.05
C PRO A 72 -0.54 -2.29 18.76
N GLU A 73 0.64 -2.92 18.67
CA GLU A 73 1.90 -2.38 19.16
C GLU A 73 2.43 -1.19 18.36
N LYS A 74 1.92 -0.99 17.13
CA LYS A 74 2.22 0.18 16.30
C LYS A 74 1.29 1.36 16.59
N LEU A 75 0.25 1.19 17.42
CA LEU A 75 -0.64 2.29 17.78
C LEU A 75 0.15 3.45 18.34
N ASN A 76 -0.03 4.60 17.71
CA ASN A 76 0.60 5.84 18.10
C ASN A 76 -0.29 7.02 17.71
N ASP A 77 -0.13 8.11 18.47
CA ASP A 77 -0.92 9.32 18.31
C ASP A 77 -0.34 10.28 17.26
N PHE A 78 0.83 9.95 16.68
CA PHE A 78 1.44 10.73 15.62
C PHE A 78 0.96 10.28 14.23
N LEU A 79 1.12 11.15 13.23
CA LEU A 79 0.91 10.77 11.83
C LEU A 79 2.18 10.09 11.32
N GLY A 80 2.07 8.83 10.88
CA GLY A 80 3.17 8.05 10.33
C GLY A 80 2.93 7.65 8.87
N PRO A 81 3.98 7.54 8.03
CA PRO A 81 3.84 7.14 6.63
C PRO A 81 3.60 5.63 6.48
N TYR A 82 2.64 5.24 5.63
CA TYR A 82 2.36 3.85 5.25
C TYR A 82 1.93 3.74 3.78
N PHE A 83 2.13 2.58 3.17
CA PHE A 83 1.61 2.26 1.85
C PHE A 83 0.25 1.57 1.97
N ILE A 84 -0.74 2.15 1.31
CA ILE A 84 -2.12 1.68 1.31
C ILE A 84 -2.59 1.38 -0.12
N ASP A 85 -3.17 0.21 -0.31
CA ASP A 85 -3.74 -0.29 -1.56
C ASP A 85 -5.23 -0.67 -1.33
N PRO A 86 -6.17 0.30 -1.44
CA PRO A 86 -7.58 0.07 -1.17
C PRO A 86 -8.29 -0.75 -2.24
N ASN A 87 -7.82 -0.67 -3.49
CA ASN A 87 -8.36 -1.40 -4.63
C ASN A 87 -7.82 -2.83 -4.73
N GLU A 88 -6.82 -3.15 -3.91
CA GLU A 88 -6.14 -4.44 -3.88
C GLU A 88 -5.54 -4.78 -5.27
N GLY A 89 -5.15 -6.04 -5.44
CA GLY A 89 -4.58 -6.51 -6.69
C GLY A 89 -3.09 -6.15 -6.81
N SER A 90 -2.77 -5.17 -7.63
CA SER A 90 -1.37 -4.88 -7.99
C SER A 90 -0.75 -3.84 -7.08
N LYS A 91 -0.09 -4.28 -5.99
CA LYS A 91 0.64 -3.43 -5.02
C LYS A 91 1.53 -2.28 -5.56
N THR A 92 1.86 -2.28 -6.84
CA THR A 92 2.62 -1.22 -7.51
C THR A 92 1.89 0.11 -7.59
N ASP A 93 0.56 0.11 -7.53
CA ASP A 93 -0.28 1.33 -7.52
C ASP A 93 -0.62 1.81 -6.10
N ALA A 94 -0.07 1.18 -5.07
CA ALA A 94 -0.27 1.55 -3.68
C ALA A 94 0.16 3.00 -3.41
N LEU A 95 -0.68 3.70 -2.63
CA LEU A 95 -0.51 5.10 -2.31
C LEU A 95 0.28 5.26 -1.02
N LEU A 96 1.26 6.17 -1.01
CA LEU A 96 1.87 6.65 0.24
C LEU A 96 0.89 7.59 0.94
N VAL A 97 0.47 7.23 2.15
CA VAL A 97 -0.46 8.00 2.97
C VAL A 97 0.10 8.18 4.39
N TYR A 98 -0.54 9.04 5.18
CA TYR A 98 -0.22 9.22 6.58
C TYR A 98 -1.34 8.63 7.46
N CYS A 99 -0.98 7.69 8.32
CA CYS A 99 -1.91 7.05 9.24
C CYS A 99 -1.77 7.64 10.65
N LYS A 100 -2.89 7.96 11.29
CA LYS A 100 -2.98 8.15 12.74
C LYS A 100 -3.63 6.90 13.34
N LEU A 101 -2.80 5.95 13.76
CA LEU A 101 -3.26 4.59 14.03
C LEU A 101 -4.18 4.48 15.27
N THR A 102 -3.97 5.31 16.30
CA THR A 102 -4.89 5.36 17.46
C THR A 102 -6.33 5.69 17.06
N GLU A 103 -6.50 6.61 16.11
CA GLU A 103 -7.81 7.06 15.61
C GLU A 103 -8.27 6.31 14.35
N ARG A 104 -7.44 5.39 13.82
CA ARG A 104 -7.70 4.63 12.59
C ARG A 104 -7.95 5.53 11.37
N LEU A 105 -7.31 6.70 11.33
CA LEU A 105 -7.45 7.65 10.24
C LEU A 105 -6.46 7.37 9.12
N THR A 106 -6.93 7.51 7.89
CA THR A 106 -6.13 7.50 6.66
C THR A 106 -6.13 8.90 6.05
N CYS A 107 -4.98 9.58 6.11
CA CYS A 107 -4.81 10.93 5.57
C CYS A 107 -4.05 10.86 4.24
N VAL A 108 -4.72 11.20 3.15
CA VAL A 108 -4.11 11.33 1.82
C VAL A 108 -3.70 12.78 1.61
N ASN A 109 -2.42 13.01 1.30
CA ASN A 109 -1.95 14.37 1.07
C ASN A 109 -2.31 14.83 -0.35
N ALA A 110 -2.72 16.09 -0.50
CA ALA A 110 -2.90 16.69 -1.81
C ALA A 110 -1.53 16.85 -2.50
N THR A 111 -1.45 16.52 -3.78
CA THR A 111 -0.23 16.74 -4.59
C THR A 111 0.08 18.24 -4.69
N ASN A 112 -0.96 19.05 -4.87
CA ASN A 112 -0.90 20.52 -4.91
C ASN A 112 -1.84 21.11 -3.84
N GLY A 113 -1.43 21.02 -2.57
CA GLY A 113 -2.26 21.47 -1.43
C GLY A 113 -2.26 22.97 -1.18
N ILE A 114 -1.39 23.74 -1.85
CA ILE A 114 -1.27 25.18 -1.65
C ILE A 114 -1.67 25.88 -2.94
N ILE A 115 -2.73 26.67 -2.84
CA ILE A 115 -3.21 27.55 -3.91
C ILE A 115 -2.65 28.95 -3.64
N GLN A 116 -1.80 29.47 -4.53
CA GLN A 116 -1.26 30.83 -4.37
C GLN A 116 -2.34 31.86 -4.70
N SER A 117 -2.52 32.87 -3.84
CA SER A 117 -3.59 33.86 -3.96
C SER A 117 -3.51 34.74 -5.21
N ASN A 118 -2.31 34.93 -5.77
CA ASN A 118 -2.07 35.71 -6.99
C ASN A 118 -2.45 34.98 -8.28
N GLN A 119 -2.65 33.66 -8.26
CA GLN A 119 -2.91 32.86 -9.45
C GLN A 119 -4.33 33.07 -10.03
N PHE A 120 -5.23 33.70 -9.27
CA PHE A 120 -6.63 33.91 -9.66
C PHE A 120 -7.00 35.40 -9.77
N LEU A 121 -5.99 36.27 -9.93
CA LEU A 121 -6.24 37.68 -10.22
C LEU A 121 -6.74 37.83 -11.66
N THR A 122 -7.97 38.32 -11.81
CA THR A 122 -8.55 38.65 -13.11
C THR A 122 -8.95 40.12 -13.16
N ASN A 123 -8.77 40.73 -14.33
CA ASN A 123 -9.28 42.08 -14.61
C ASN A 123 -10.79 42.08 -14.88
N ARG A 124 -11.42 40.90 -14.94
CA ARG A 124 -12.87 40.78 -15.10
C ARG A 124 -13.58 40.97 -13.78
N ILE A 125 -14.67 41.74 -13.83
CA ILE A 125 -15.52 41.97 -12.66
C ILE A 125 -16.62 40.92 -12.64
N HIS A 126 -16.58 40.02 -11.65
CA HIS A 126 -17.55 38.93 -11.49
C HIS A 126 -18.53 39.23 -10.34
N TYR A 127 -19.43 40.20 -10.52
CA TYR A 127 -20.47 40.47 -9.51
C TYR A 127 -21.55 39.40 -9.51
N GLY A 128 -21.82 38.83 -8.33
CA GLY A 128 -22.93 37.89 -8.10
C GLY A 128 -22.78 36.53 -8.79
N LYS A 129 -21.58 36.17 -9.25
CA LYS A 129 -21.30 34.88 -9.89
C LYS A 129 -20.45 33.99 -9.00
N ASN A 130 -20.82 32.72 -8.89
CA ASN A 130 -19.93 31.69 -8.36
C ASN A 130 -18.87 31.36 -9.41
N ILE A 131 -17.59 31.36 -9.02
CA ILE A 131 -16.47 31.07 -9.91
C ILE A 131 -15.81 29.77 -9.47
N ARG A 132 -15.62 28.84 -10.40
CA ARG A 132 -14.90 27.58 -10.23
C ARG A 132 -13.42 27.81 -10.51
N LEU A 133 -12.58 27.81 -9.48
CA LEU A 133 -11.16 28.13 -9.59
C LEU A 133 -10.42 27.32 -10.66
N MET A 134 -10.72 26.02 -10.80
CA MET A 134 -10.03 25.16 -11.78
C MET A 134 -10.62 25.22 -13.20
N GLU A 135 -11.90 25.53 -13.36
CA GLU A 135 -12.55 25.50 -14.68
C GLU A 135 -12.60 26.90 -15.32
N ASP A 136 -12.83 27.93 -14.51
CA ASP A 136 -13.07 29.28 -14.99
C ASP A 136 -11.79 30.11 -15.11
N PHE A 137 -10.69 29.76 -14.42
CA PHE A 137 -9.42 30.49 -14.50
C PHE A 137 -8.33 29.77 -15.31
N LEU A 138 -8.23 28.43 -15.26
CA LEU A 138 -7.16 27.70 -15.95
C LEU A 138 -7.36 27.63 -17.47
N ASN A 139 -8.58 27.81 -17.97
CA ASN A 139 -8.86 27.96 -19.40
C ASN A 139 -8.49 29.35 -19.96
N GLU A 140 -8.14 30.31 -19.10
CA GLU A 140 -7.77 31.67 -19.53
C GLU A 140 -6.26 31.84 -19.72
N SER A 141 -5.44 30.90 -19.20
CA SER A 141 -3.98 30.91 -19.33
C SER A 141 -3.43 30.27 -20.62
N GLU A 142 -4.28 29.69 -21.48
CA GLU A 142 -3.88 29.13 -22.80
C GLU A 142 -4.11 30.10 -23.98
N VAL A 143 -4.41 31.39 -23.72
CA VAL A 143 -4.72 32.38 -24.78
C VAL A 143 -3.72 33.55 -24.85
N LEU A 144 -2.47 33.36 -24.40
CA LEU A 144 -1.37 34.30 -24.68
C LEU A 144 -0.13 33.58 -25.21
#